data_AF-Q16XM8-F1
#
_entry.id   AF-Q16XM8-F1
#
_cell.length_a   1.000
_cell.length_b   1.000
_cell.length_c   1.000
_cell.angle_alpha   90.00
_cell.angle_beta   90.00
_cell.angle_gamma   90.00
#
_symmetry.space_group_name_H-M   'P 1'
#
loop_
_entity.id
_entity.type
_entity.pdbx_description
1 polymer ?
#
loop_
_entity_poly.entity_id
_entity_poly.type
_entity_poly.pdbx_seq_one_letter_code
_entity_poly.pdbx_strand_id
1 'polypeptide(L)'
;MYHHTNFSTEIPIGLVRQTRIAIARPLILPSPPPVGNSNLSSNGIEKLVDLHFGPLYPDYADHTRPVLIRQARDLLVCTFHGDLERFEAGFLRPAASIVGELKSSYLQGQVSQLLWVLAE
;
A
#
# COMPACT_ATOMS: atom_id res chain seq x y z
N MET A 1 -15.97 40.69 8.75
CA MET A 1 -14.88 41.70 8.61
C MET A 1 -13.88 41.44 9.73
N TYR A 2 -12.64 41.12 9.39
CA TYR A 2 -11.61 40.79 10.40
C TYR A 2 -10.97 42.05 10.95
N HIS A 3 -11.08 42.28 12.26
CA HIS A 3 -10.15 43.10 13.01
C HIS A 3 -10.03 42.52 14.42
N HIS A 4 -8.84 42.06 14.79
CA HIS A 4 -8.17 42.48 16.03
C HIS A 4 -6.67 42.25 15.90
N THR A 5 -5.90 43.04 16.65
CA THR A 5 -4.51 43.37 16.37
C THR A 5 -3.51 42.61 17.25
N ASN A 6 -2.43 42.14 16.63
CA ASN A 6 -1.02 42.23 17.03
C ASN A 6 -0.58 42.17 18.51
N PHE A 7 0.61 41.55 18.64
CA PHE A 7 1.73 41.86 19.55
C PHE A 7 1.86 41.13 20.91
N SER A 8 2.67 40.06 20.87
CA SER A 8 3.97 39.92 21.57
C SER A 8 4.06 40.15 23.09
N THR A 9 4.54 39.14 23.84
CA THR A 9 5.60 39.31 24.87
C THR A 9 6.11 37.98 25.44
N GLU A 10 7.42 37.70 25.24
CA GLU A 10 8.47 37.38 26.24
C GLU A 10 8.29 36.35 27.40
N ILE A 11 9.44 35.88 27.92
CA ILE A 11 9.78 34.56 28.52
C ILE A 11 10.99 34.77 29.51
N PRO A 12 11.39 33.94 30.53
CA PRO A 12 10.98 32.60 31.02
C PRO A 12 10.81 32.46 32.60
N ILE A 13 10.83 31.20 33.12
CA ILE A 13 11.29 30.71 34.46
C ILE A 13 10.30 30.57 35.65
N GLY A 14 9.90 29.32 35.91
CA GLY A 14 10.40 28.54 37.07
C GLY A 14 9.61 28.50 38.39
N LEU A 15 9.16 27.29 38.76
CA LEU A 15 9.22 26.83 40.17
C LEU A 15 9.32 25.30 40.27
N VAL A 16 10.47 24.81 40.74
CA VAL A 16 10.62 23.42 41.21
C VAL A 16 10.02 23.31 42.61
N ARG A 17 9.05 22.41 42.81
CA ARG A 17 8.85 21.75 44.12
C ARG A 17 8.56 20.26 43.96
N GLN A 18 9.54 19.48 44.43
CA GLN A 18 9.52 18.02 44.52
C GLN A 18 8.57 17.57 45.64
N THR A 19 7.62 16.68 45.34
CA THR A 19 6.91 15.91 46.38
C THR A 19 6.92 14.44 45.99
N ARG A 20 7.73 13.64 46.68
CA ARG A 20 7.69 12.17 46.58
C ARG A 20 6.47 11.64 47.33
N ILE A 21 5.61 10.89 46.65
CA ILE A 21 4.77 9.86 47.27
C ILE A 21 4.90 8.60 46.40
N ALA A 22 5.22 7.47 47.04
CA ALA A 22 5.30 6.15 46.39
C ALA A 22 3.95 5.43 46.47
N ILE A 23 3.86 4.18 45.98
CA ILE A 23 2.66 3.32 45.75
C ILE A 23 2.17 3.46 44.29
N ALA A 24 2.08 2.42 43.46
CA ALA A 24 2.40 0.99 43.60
C ALA A 24 3.08 0.44 42.33
N ARG A 25 3.74 -0.73 42.40
CA ARG A 25 4.27 -1.44 41.22
C ARG A 25 3.10 -1.99 40.39
N PRO A 26 2.96 -1.63 39.09
CA PRO A 26 2.13 -2.41 38.18
C PRO A 26 2.72 -3.81 38.04
N LEU A 27 1.87 -4.84 37.99
CA LEU A 27 2.31 -6.18 37.64
C LEU A 27 2.71 -6.19 36.16
N ILE A 28 4.00 -6.35 35.89
CA ILE A 28 4.52 -6.50 34.53
C ILE A 28 4.08 -7.88 34.03
N LEU A 29 3.05 -7.92 33.20
CA LEU A 29 2.78 -9.06 32.33
C LEU A 29 3.99 -9.22 31.39
N PRO A 30 4.50 -10.45 31.13
CA PRO A 30 5.38 -10.64 29.98
C PRO A 30 4.60 -10.25 28.72
N SER A 31 5.11 -9.27 27.98
CA SER A 31 4.54 -8.91 26.69
C SER A 31 4.55 -10.13 25.76
N PRO A 32 3.50 -10.36 24.96
CA PRO A 32 3.54 -11.40 23.93
C PRO A 32 4.76 -11.14 23.02
N PRO A 33 5.39 -12.20 22.48
CA PRO A 33 6.50 -12.00 21.54
C PRO A 33 6.00 -11.12 20.38
N PRO A 34 6.79 -10.13 19.92
CA PRO A 34 6.42 -9.38 18.73
C PRO A 34 6.28 -10.38 17.57
N VAL A 35 5.03 -10.53 17.10
CA VAL A 35 4.71 -11.29 15.90
C VAL A 35 5.61 -10.73 14.80
N GLY A 36 6.36 -11.62 14.16
CA GLY A 36 7.66 -11.27 13.59
C GLY A 36 7.64 -10.00 12.74
N ASN A 37 8.67 -9.16 12.92
CA ASN A 37 9.01 -8.11 11.96
C ASN A 37 9.38 -8.76 10.63
N SER A 38 8.38 -9.18 9.86
CA SER A 38 8.48 -9.26 8.41
C SER A 38 8.85 -7.86 7.95
N ASN A 39 10.13 -7.67 7.66
CA ASN A 39 10.61 -6.50 6.92
C ASN A 39 9.90 -6.51 5.57
N LEU A 40 8.72 -5.88 5.52
CA LEU A 40 8.06 -5.47 4.30
C LEU A 40 8.93 -4.40 3.66
N SER A 41 10.03 -4.86 3.06
CA SER A 41 10.81 -4.09 2.11
C SER A 41 9.82 -3.69 1.03
N SER A 42 9.47 -2.40 0.97
CA SER A 42 8.54 -1.81 -0.01
C SER A 42 8.82 -2.34 -1.42
N ASN A 43 10.11 -2.48 -1.72
CA ASN A 43 10.71 -2.99 -2.94
C ASN A 43 10.24 -4.40 -3.35
N GLY A 44 9.79 -5.23 -2.40
CA GLY A 44 9.33 -6.60 -2.66
C GLY A 44 7.96 -6.64 -3.36
N ILE A 45 6.97 -5.96 -2.78
CA ILE A 45 5.63 -5.87 -3.38
C ILE A 45 5.64 -5.07 -4.68
N GLU A 46 6.40 -3.99 -4.75
CA GLU A 46 6.53 -3.20 -5.98
C GLU A 46 7.02 -4.06 -7.15
N LYS A 47 8.09 -4.85 -6.95
CA LYS A 47 8.60 -5.77 -7.97
C LYS A 47 7.59 -6.84 -8.38
N LEU A 48 6.79 -7.37 -7.45
CA LEU A 48 5.77 -8.37 -7.78
C LEU A 48 4.61 -7.76 -8.59
N VAL A 49 4.15 -6.56 -8.24
CA VAL A 49 3.11 -5.85 -8.99
C VAL A 49 3.63 -5.46 -10.39
N ASP A 50 4.88 -4.99 -10.48
CA ASP A 50 5.55 -4.67 -11.75
C ASP A 50 5.70 -5.92 -12.64
N LEU A 51 6.09 -7.06 -12.08
CA LEU A 51 6.25 -8.33 -12.79
C LEU A 51 4.93 -8.87 -13.35
N HIS A 52 3.86 -8.83 -12.53
CA HIS A 52 2.57 -9.45 -12.88
C HIS A 52 1.67 -8.54 -13.72
N PHE A 53 1.69 -7.22 -13.53
CA PHE A 53 0.80 -6.29 -14.23
C PHE A 53 1.48 -5.35 -15.24
N GLY A 54 2.80 -5.15 -15.16
CA GLY A 54 3.54 -4.30 -16.10
C GLY A 54 3.31 -4.63 -17.58
N PRO A 55 3.37 -5.92 -18.00
CA PRO A 55 3.09 -6.31 -19.39
C PRO A 55 1.60 -6.21 -19.80
N LEU A 56 0.69 -6.09 -18.83
CA LEU A 56 -0.75 -6.15 -19.07
C LEU A 56 -1.32 -4.78 -19.44
N TYR A 57 -0.82 -3.69 -18.85
CA TYR A 57 -1.33 -2.34 -19.11
C TYR A 57 -0.43 -1.53 -20.06
N PRO A 58 -1.01 -0.83 -21.07
CA PRO A 58 -0.30 0.28 -21.71
C PRO A 58 -0.06 1.39 -20.66
N ASP A 59 1.00 2.18 -20.86
CA ASP A 59 1.36 3.35 -20.03
C ASP A 59 1.38 3.05 -18.52
N TYR A 60 1.84 1.83 -18.18
CA TYR A 60 1.84 1.30 -16.83
C TYR A 60 2.54 2.23 -15.83
N ALA A 61 3.67 2.84 -16.20
CA ALA A 61 4.54 3.57 -15.29
C ALA A 61 3.92 4.84 -14.69
N ASP A 62 3.15 5.61 -15.46
CA ASP A 62 2.81 6.99 -15.11
C ASP A 62 1.62 7.10 -14.15
N HIS A 63 0.58 6.30 -14.37
CA HIS A 63 -0.69 6.41 -13.64
C HIS A 63 -1.16 5.07 -13.04
N THR A 64 -0.96 3.96 -13.75
CA THR A 64 -1.46 2.65 -13.34
C THR A 64 -0.64 2.05 -12.18
N ARG A 65 0.70 2.09 -12.30
CA ARG A 65 1.67 1.60 -11.29
C ARG A 65 1.43 2.16 -9.89
N PRO A 66 1.37 3.50 -9.65
CA PRO A 66 1.18 4.03 -8.30
C PRO A 66 -0.15 3.62 -7.66
N VAL A 67 -1.23 3.52 -8.44
CA VAL A 67 -2.54 3.07 -7.95
C VAL A 67 -2.50 1.59 -7.56
N LEU A 68 -1.98 0.73 -8.45
CA LEU A 68 -1.87 -0.71 -8.17
C LEU A 68 -0.95 -1.00 -6.98
N ILE A 69 0.19 -0.30 -6.84
CA ILE A 69 1.08 -0.45 -5.68
C ILE A 69 0.38 -0.03 -4.38
N ARG A 70 -0.41 1.06 -4.39
CA ARG A 70 -1.18 1.49 -3.21
C ARG A 70 -2.18 0.42 -2.79
N GLN A 71 -3.01 -0.06 -3.73
CA GLN A 71 -4.04 -1.08 -3.49
C GLN A 71 -3.44 -2.42 -3.08
N ALA A 72 -2.36 -2.85 -3.74
CA ALA A 72 -1.67 -4.09 -3.42
C ALA A 72 -1.06 -4.04 -2.01
N ARG A 73 -0.50 -2.90 -1.58
CA ARG A 73 0.00 -2.71 -0.20
C ARG A 73 -1.13 -2.77 0.83
N ASP A 74 -2.26 -2.14 0.56
CA ASP A 74 -3.43 -2.19 1.46
C ASP A 74 -3.98 -3.63 1.57
N LEU A 75 -4.10 -4.36 0.46
CA LEU A 75 -4.50 -5.78 0.46
C LEU A 75 -3.48 -6.68 1.17
N LEU A 76 -2.18 -6.50 0.89
CA LEU A 76 -1.12 -7.26 1.53
C LEU A 76 -1.15 -7.12 3.05
N VAL A 77 -1.35 -5.90 3.56
CA VAL A 77 -1.39 -5.63 5.00
C VAL A 77 -2.73 -6.12 5.60
N CYS A 78 -3.87 -5.71 5.04
CA CYS A 78 -5.18 -5.91 5.65
C CYS A 78 -5.78 -7.31 5.46
N THR A 79 -5.31 -8.08 4.47
CA THR A 79 -5.84 -9.43 4.15
C THR A 79 -4.77 -10.51 4.27
N PHE A 80 -3.56 -10.24 3.78
CA PHE A 80 -2.46 -11.22 3.76
C PHE A 80 -1.44 -11.02 4.90
N HIS A 81 -1.66 -10.05 5.80
CA HIS A 81 -0.85 -9.83 7.00
C HIS A 81 0.66 -9.62 6.74
N GLY A 82 1.02 -9.11 5.55
CA GLY A 82 2.41 -8.93 5.13
C GLY A 82 3.06 -10.13 4.42
N ASP A 83 2.34 -11.25 4.27
CA ASP A 83 2.82 -12.46 3.58
C ASP A 83 2.82 -12.27 2.05
N LEU A 84 4.01 -12.00 1.50
CA LEU A 84 4.21 -11.79 0.06
C LEU A 84 4.01 -13.07 -0.77
N GLU A 85 4.37 -14.24 -0.26
CA GLU A 85 4.28 -15.50 -1.01
C GLU A 85 2.81 -15.91 -1.16
N ARG A 86 2.05 -15.85 -0.06
CA ARG A 86 0.60 -16.11 -0.06
C ARG A 86 -0.17 -15.05 -0.86
N PHE A 87 0.27 -13.78 -0.82
CA PHE A 87 -0.32 -12.72 -1.65
C PHE A 87 -0.05 -12.94 -3.14
N GLU A 88 1.16 -13.35 -3.52
CA GLU A 88 1.50 -13.61 -4.92
C GLU A 88 0.71 -14.80 -5.47
N ALA A 89 0.74 -15.94 -4.77
CA ALA A 89 0.06 -17.15 -5.19
C ALA A 89 -1.48 -17.05 -5.10
N GLY A 90 -1.99 -16.39 -4.06
CA GLY A 90 -3.43 -16.29 -3.78
C GLY A 90 -4.15 -15.12 -4.44
N PHE A 91 -3.45 -14.08 -4.90
CA PHE A 91 -4.07 -12.89 -5.50
C PHE A 91 -3.39 -12.44 -6.80
N LEU A 92 -2.08 -12.16 -6.78
CA LEU A 92 -1.42 -11.56 -7.96
C LEU A 92 -1.46 -12.47 -9.19
N ARG A 93 -1.09 -13.76 -9.05
CA ARG A 93 -1.10 -14.72 -10.16
C ARG A 93 -2.51 -14.95 -10.74
N PRO A 94 -3.56 -15.24 -9.93
CA PRO A 94 -4.93 -15.34 -10.44
C PRO A 94 -5.41 -14.06 -11.15
N ALA A 95 -5.16 -12.89 -10.58
CA ALA A 95 -5.58 -11.63 -11.16
C ALA A 95 -4.87 -11.32 -12.48
N ALA A 96 -3.56 -11.59 -12.58
CA ALA A 96 -2.79 -11.43 -13.80
C ALA A 96 -3.24 -12.39 -14.91
N SER A 97 -3.59 -13.64 -14.57
CA SER A 97 -4.17 -14.60 -15.54
C SER A 97 -5.46 -14.06 -16.15
N ILE A 98 -6.42 -13.65 -15.32
CA ILE A 98 -7.72 -13.13 -15.75
C ILE A 98 -7.55 -11.90 -16.65
N VAL A 99 -6.69 -10.94 -16.25
CA VAL A 99 -6.45 -9.73 -17.06
C VAL A 99 -5.71 -10.06 -18.36
N GLY A 100 -4.78 -11.03 -18.37
CA GLY A 100 -4.10 -11.54 -19.56
C GLY A 100 -5.03 -12.24 -20.55
N GLU A 101 -5.96 -13.06 -20.05
CA GLU A 101 -7.00 -13.75 -20.83
C GLU A 101 -7.99 -12.74 -21.45
N LEU A 102 -8.43 -11.74 -20.66
CA LEU A 102 -9.28 -10.65 -21.14
C LEU A 102 -8.58 -9.81 -22.22
N LYS A 103 -7.31 -9.45 -22.02
CA LYS A 103 -6.50 -8.71 -23.02
C LYS A 103 -6.36 -9.51 -24.31
N SER A 104 -6.04 -10.80 -24.21
CA SER A 104 -5.91 -11.70 -25.37
C SER A 104 -7.21 -11.81 -26.16
N SER A 105 -8.33 -12.05 -25.44
CA SER A 105 -9.67 -12.18 -26.03
C SER A 105 -10.12 -10.89 -26.72
N TYR A 106 -9.86 -9.73 -26.10
CA TYR A 106 -10.20 -8.41 -26.65
C TYR A 106 -9.38 -8.07 -27.91
N LEU A 107 -8.08 -8.41 -27.92
CA LEU A 107 -7.23 -8.24 -29.11
C LEU A 107 -7.67 -9.17 -30.24
N GLN A 108 -7.99 -10.44 -29.95
CA GLN A 108 -8.47 -11.39 -30.95
C GLN A 108 -9.83 -10.97 -31.55
N GLY A 109 -10.73 -10.41 -30.74
CA GLY A 109 -11.99 -9.82 -31.19
C GLY A 109 -11.79 -8.63 -32.14
N GLN A 110 -10.88 -7.71 -31.80
CA GLN A 110 -10.53 -6.57 -32.66
C GLN A 110 -9.88 -7.00 -33.99
N VAL A 111 -8.92 -7.94 -33.96
CA VAL A 111 -8.29 -8.47 -35.18
C VAL A 111 -9.34 -9.09 -36.09
N SER A 112 -10.30 -9.83 -35.52
CA SER A 112 -11.42 -10.40 -36.29
C SER A 112 -12.26 -9.31 -36.95
N GLN A 113 -12.64 -8.25 -36.23
CA GLN A 113 -13.41 -7.13 -36.80
C GLN A 113 -12.65 -6.38 -37.90
N LEU A 114 -11.36 -6.09 -37.71
CA LEU A 114 -10.54 -5.42 -38.71
C LEU A 114 -10.34 -6.27 -39.97
N LEU A 115 -10.21 -7.60 -39.82
CA LEU A 115 -10.08 -8.50 -40.97
C LEU A 115 -11.35 -8.51 -41.84
N TRP A 116 -12.54 -8.42 -41.24
CA TRP A 116 -13.80 -8.31 -41.98
C TRP A 116 -13.89 -6.96 -42.73
N VAL A 117 -13.52 -5.85 -42.08
CA VAL A 117 -13.57 -4.51 -42.68
C VAL A 117 -12.56 -4.34 -43.83
N LEU A 118 -11.47 -5.11 -43.85
CA LEU A 118 -10.46 -5.10 -44.92
C LEU A 118 -10.75 -6.08 -46.08
N ALA A 119 -11.89 -6.78 -46.03
CA ALA A 119 -12.31 -7.73 -47.06
C ALA A 119 -13.38 -7.16 -48.03
N GLU A 120 -13.78 -5.90 -47.85
CA GLU A 120 -14.64 -5.09 -48.74
C GLU A 120 -13.83 -4.00 -49.47
#